data_AF-A0A2V7YSH6-F1
#
_entry.id   AF-A0A2V7YSH6-F1
#
_cell.length_a   1.000
_cell.length_b   1.000
_cell.length_c   1.000
_cell.angle_alpha   90.00
_cell.angle_beta   90.00
_cell.angle_gamma   90.00
#
_symmetry.space_group_name_H-M   'P 1'
#
loop_
_entity.id
_entity.type
_entity.pdbx_description
1 polymer ?
#
loop_
_entity_poly.entity_id
_entity_poly.type
_entity_poly.pdbx_seq_one_letter_code
_entity_poly.pdbx_strand_id
1 'polypeptide(L)'
;MTSAKEQFLNAYDREHAITMRLLRAYPTDKLDLRPHAMSKTARELAWVFAIECGLGTRLWNDEFAKGVPSGKPPEAPPDWNVLLGGVEKTYADFRKIVQSASDEDLLKKTHFFTAPKT
;
A
#
# COMPACT_ATOMS: atom_id res chain seq x y z
N MET A 1 3.48 -0.80 28.73
CA MET A 1 3.98 -1.33 27.45
C MET A 1 3.02 -0.85 26.37
N THR A 2 3.53 -0.28 25.28
CA THR A 2 2.73 0.15 24.11
C THR A 2 2.14 -1.07 23.42
N SER A 3 0.85 -1.04 23.06
CA SER A 3 0.19 -2.20 22.44
C SER A 3 0.74 -2.49 21.04
N ALA A 4 0.55 -3.70 20.51
CA ALA A 4 0.98 -4.04 19.15
C ALA A 4 0.34 -3.11 18.09
N LYS A 5 -0.93 -2.76 18.28
CA LYS A 5 -1.66 -1.80 17.43
C LYS A 5 -1.03 -0.41 17.48
N GLU A 6 -0.72 0.09 18.67
CA GLU A 6 -0.05 1.39 18.83
C GLU A 6 1.35 1.39 18.21
N GLN A 7 2.12 0.31 18.40
CA GLN A 7 3.44 0.16 17.77
C GLN A 7 3.34 0.18 16.24
N PHE A 8 2.37 -0.54 15.67
CA PHE A 8 2.12 -0.54 14.23
C PHE A 8 1.75 0.86 13.73
N LEU A 9 0.77 1.53 14.34
CA LEU A 9 0.32 2.85 13.89
C LEU A 9 1.46 3.89 13.96
N ASN A 10 2.25 3.87 15.03
CA ASN A 10 3.41 4.76 15.16
C ASN A 10 4.45 4.52 14.05
N ALA A 11 4.75 3.25 13.73
CA ALA A 11 5.65 2.91 12.65
C ALA A 11 5.06 3.31 11.29
N TYR A 12 3.80 2.97 11.05
CA TYR A 12 3.09 3.24 9.80
C TYR A 12 3.07 4.74 9.48
N ASP A 13 2.81 5.59 10.48
CA ASP A 13 2.80 7.05 10.34
C ASP A 13 4.20 7.62 10.06
N ARG A 14 5.22 7.10 10.75
CA ARG A 14 6.61 7.50 10.53
C ARG A 14 7.09 7.13 9.13
N GLU A 15 6.88 5.88 8.72
CA GLU A 15 7.31 5.39 7.41
C GLU A 15 6.59 6.11 6.28
N HIS A 16 5.29 6.40 6.43
CA HIS A 16 4.53 7.17 5.44
C HIS A 16 5.06 8.59 5.31
N ALA A 17 5.33 9.28 6.42
CA ALA A 17 5.88 10.63 6.39
C ALA A 17 7.25 10.68 5.69
N ILE A 18 8.13 9.70 5.95
CA ILE A 18 9.43 9.57 5.28
C ILE A 18 9.24 9.29 3.79
N THR A 19 8.37 8.36 3.44
CA THR A 19 8.06 7.98 2.05
C THR A 19 7.56 9.18 1.26
N MET A 20 6.54 9.88 1.77
CA MET A 20 5.97 11.05 1.10
C MET A 20 6.96 12.21 0.99
N ARG A 21 7.86 12.38 1.97
CA ARG A 21 8.96 13.36 1.86
C ARG A 21 9.87 13.04 0.67
N LEU A 22 10.24 11.78 0.48
CA LEU A 22 11.07 11.36 -0.65
C LEU A 22 10.34 11.50 -1.98
N LEU A 23 9.08 11.06 -2.07
CA LEU A 23 8.30 11.14 -3.29
C LEU A 23 8.06 12.59 -3.74
N ARG A 24 7.80 13.50 -2.80
CA ARG A 24 7.67 14.94 -3.09
C ARG A 24 8.97 15.59 -3.55
N ALA A 25 10.11 15.07 -3.12
CA ALA A 25 11.43 15.56 -3.52
C ALA A 25 11.94 14.93 -4.82
N TYR A 26 11.26 13.92 -5.36
CA TYR A 26 11.71 13.19 -6.54
C TYR A 26 11.62 14.06 -7.81
N PRO A 27 12.66 14.12 -8.67
CA PRO A 27 12.64 14.93 -9.88
C PRO A 27 11.55 14.49 -10.87
N THR A 28 10.63 15.38 -11.19
CA THR A 28 9.47 15.07 -12.06
C THR A 28 9.86 14.83 -13.52
N ASP A 29 11.05 15.25 -13.94
CA ASP A 29 11.64 14.97 -15.26
C ASP A 29 12.31 13.58 -15.33
N LYS A 30 12.33 12.82 -14.22
CA LYS A 30 12.96 11.48 -14.11
C LYS A 30 11.98 10.38 -13.73
N LEU A 31 10.67 10.59 -13.93
CA LEU A 31 9.63 9.65 -13.55
C LEU A 31 9.70 8.30 -14.29
N ASP A 32 10.25 8.30 -15.51
CA ASP A 32 10.43 7.08 -16.32
C ASP A 32 11.80 6.41 -16.11
N LEU A 33 12.63 6.93 -15.19
CA LEU A 33 13.92 6.32 -14.86
C LEU A 33 13.71 4.90 -14.33
N ARG A 34 14.45 3.95 -14.91
CA ARG A 34 14.52 2.54 -14.49
C ARG A 34 15.90 1.96 -14.78
N PRO A 35 16.45 1.11 -13.88
CA PRO A 35 17.79 0.54 -14.05
C PRO A 35 17.88 -0.48 -15.19
N HIS A 36 16.77 -1.14 -15.53
CA HIS A 36 16.68 -2.11 -16.61
C HIS A 36 15.29 -2.08 -17.26
N ALA A 37 15.18 -2.51 -18.52
CA ALA A 37 13.93 -2.47 -19.29
C ALA A 37 12.78 -3.32 -18.69
N MET A 38 13.12 -4.32 -17.87
CA MET A 38 12.14 -5.15 -17.16
C MET A 38 11.78 -4.61 -15.77
N SER A 39 12.49 -3.60 -15.29
CA SER A 39 12.18 -2.96 -14.01
C SER A 39 11.05 -1.95 -14.18
N LYS A 40 10.30 -1.77 -13.10
CA LYS A 40 9.33 -0.67 -12.98
C LYS A 40 10.04 0.68 -13.09
N THR A 41 9.36 1.67 -13.65
CA THR A 41 9.79 3.07 -13.59
C THR A 41 9.64 3.61 -12.17
N ALA A 42 10.28 4.74 -11.88
CA ALA A 42 10.09 5.43 -10.60
C ALA A 42 8.61 5.77 -10.32
N ARG A 43 7.86 6.18 -11.35
CA ARG A 43 6.42 6.43 -11.25
C ARG A 43 5.63 5.18 -10.90
N GLU A 44 5.92 4.07 -11.58
CA GLU A 44 5.27 2.79 -11.30
C GLU A 44 5.62 2.26 -9.91
N LEU A 45 6.85 2.46 -9.44
CA LEU A 45 7.28 2.09 -8.08
C LEU A 45 6.56 2.92 -7.01
N ALA A 46 6.42 4.23 -7.22
CA ALA A 46 5.66 5.08 -6.30
C ALA A 46 4.19 4.64 -6.20
N TRP A 47 3.60 4.20 -7.31
CA TRP A 47 2.23 3.70 -7.33
C TRP A 47 2.04 2.38 -6.57
N VAL A 48 3.10 1.58 -6.38
CA VAL A 48 3.03 0.36 -5.57
C VAL A 48 2.57 0.67 -4.15
N PHE A 49 3.02 1.78 -3.54
CA PHE A 49 2.57 2.15 -2.18
C PHE A 49 1.05 2.31 -2.08
N ALA A 50 0.42 2.92 -3.10
CA ALA A 50 -1.03 3.05 -3.12
C ALA A 50 -1.74 1.71 -3.33
N ILE A 51 -1.21 0.88 -4.23
CA ILE A 51 -1.75 -0.46 -4.51
C ILE A 51 -1.71 -1.32 -3.24
N GLU A 52 -0.59 -1.38 -2.53
CA GLU A 52 -0.44 -2.22 -1.34
C GLU A 52 -1.34 -1.78 -0.19
N CYS A 53 -1.53 -0.47 0.03
CA CYS A 53 -2.51 0.03 1.01
C CYS A 53 -3.96 -0.32 0.61
N GLY A 54 -4.25 -0.23 -0.69
CA GLY A 54 -5.52 -0.69 -1.24
C GLY A 54 -5.74 -2.19 -1.05
N LEU A 55 -4.71 -3.02 -1.26
CA LEU A 55 -4.76 -4.46 -1.02
C LEU A 55 -5.00 -4.78 0.45
N GLY A 56 -4.36 -4.06 1.37
CA GLY A 56 -4.64 -4.18 2.81
C GLY A 56 -6.11 -3.91 3.15
N THR A 57 -6.72 -2.91 2.52
CA THR A 57 -8.15 -2.60 2.68
C THR A 57 -9.04 -3.73 2.15
N ARG A 58 -8.72 -4.29 0.97
CA ARG A 58 -9.46 -5.42 0.40
C ARG A 58 -9.32 -6.70 1.24
N LEU A 59 -8.12 -6.93 1.77
CA LEU A 59 -7.84 -8.04 2.68
C LEU A 59 -8.66 -7.93 3.96
N TRP A 60 -8.78 -6.72 4.52
CA TRP A 60 -9.63 -6.47 5.69
C TRP A 60 -11.11 -6.82 5.43
N ASN A 61 -11.58 -6.57 4.21
CA ASN A 61 -12.95 -6.88 3.78
C ASN A 61 -13.12 -8.35 3.29
N ASP A 62 -12.13 -9.21 3.51
CA ASP A 62 -12.12 -10.63 3.15
C ASP A 62 -12.37 -10.90 1.64
N GLU A 63 -11.98 -9.96 0.78
CA GLU A 63 -12.22 -10.04 -0.68
C GLU A 63 -11.48 -11.22 -1.35
N PHE A 64 -10.49 -11.80 -0.67
CA PHE A 64 -9.70 -12.94 -1.15
C PHE A 64 -10.25 -14.30 -0.72
N ALA A 65 -11.36 -14.36 0.04
CA ALA A 65 -11.95 -15.61 0.51
C ALA A 65 -12.34 -16.56 -0.64
N LYS A 66 -12.67 -16.01 -1.82
CA LYS A 66 -13.02 -16.77 -3.03
C LYS A 66 -11.85 -16.96 -4.00
N GLY A 67 -10.63 -16.62 -3.57
CA GLY A 67 -9.42 -16.66 -4.40
C GLY A 67 -8.93 -15.27 -4.82
N VAL A 68 -7.84 -15.24 -5.58
CA VAL A 68 -7.23 -13.98 -6.05
C VAL A 68 -8.14 -13.33 -7.10
N PRO A 69 -8.56 -12.07 -6.92
CA PRO A 69 -9.30 -11.35 -7.95
C PRO A 69 -8.54 -11.36 -9.28
N SER A 70 -9.21 -11.80 -10.34
CA SER A 70 -8.63 -11.78 -11.68
C SER A 70 -8.56 -10.34 -12.20
N GLY A 71 -7.46 -9.99 -12.85
CA GLY A 71 -7.28 -8.66 -13.44
C GLY A 71 -5.86 -8.13 -13.27
N LYS A 72 -5.56 -7.05 -13.99
CA LYS A 72 -4.32 -6.30 -13.79
C LYS A 72 -4.54 -5.28 -12.68
N PRO A 73 -3.54 -5.02 -11.80
CA PRO A 73 -3.59 -3.89 -10.89
C PRO A 73 -3.86 -2.59 -11.67
N PRO A 74 -4.52 -1.59 -11.06
CA PRO A 74 -4.72 -0.28 -11.68
C PRO A 74 -3.41 0.32 -12.14
N GLU A 75 -3.40 0.90 -13.33
CA GLU A 75 -2.21 1.59 -13.85
C GLU A 75 -1.91 2.85 -13.04
N ALA A 76 -0.62 3.19 -12.95
CA ALA A 76 -0.18 4.40 -12.30
C ALA A 76 -0.73 5.63 -13.05
N PRO A 77 -1.34 6.61 -12.36
CA PRO A 77 -1.75 7.85 -12.99
C PRO A 77 -0.59 8.51 -13.75
N PRO A 78 -0.84 9.14 -14.91
CA PRO A 78 0.20 9.83 -15.66
C PRO A 78 0.65 11.11 -14.97
N ASP A 79 -0.26 11.78 -14.27
CA ASP A 79 0.05 12.97 -13.48
C ASP A 79 0.63 12.60 -12.11
N TRP A 80 1.77 13.21 -11.78
CA TRP A 80 2.49 12.92 -10.54
C TRP A 80 1.72 13.36 -9.29
N ASN A 81 1.08 14.52 -9.32
CA ASN A 81 0.34 15.02 -8.16
C ASN A 81 -0.91 14.19 -7.89
N VAL A 82 -1.61 13.74 -8.93
CA VAL A 82 -2.72 12.79 -8.82
C VAL A 82 -2.24 11.47 -8.22
N LEU A 83 -1.09 10.97 -8.65
CA LEU A 83 -0.48 9.76 -8.07
C LEU A 83 -0.19 9.94 -6.58
N LEU A 84 0.49 11.03 -6.18
CA LEU A 84 0.79 11.32 -4.78
C LEU A 84 -0.49 11.47 -3.93
N GLY A 85 -1.54 12.09 -4.48
CA GLY A 85 -2.85 12.15 -3.83
C GLY A 85 -3.47 10.77 -3.61
N GLY A 86 -3.26 9.83 -4.55
CA GLY A 86 -3.69 8.44 -4.39
C GLY A 86 -2.93 7.69 -3.29
N VAL A 87 -1.62 7.92 -3.17
CA VAL A 87 -0.80 7.34 -2.09
C VAL A 87 -1.28 7.85 -0.72
N GLU A 88 -1.44 9.16 -0.56
CA GLU A 88 -1.96 9.76 0.67
C GLU A 88 -3.35 9.24 1.04
N LYS A 89 -4.26 9.17 0.04
CA LYS A 89 -5.62 8.69 0.27
C LYS A 89 -5.65 7.24 0.74
N THR A 90 -4.96 6.34 0.04
CA THR A 90 -4.99 4.91 0.35
C THR A 90 -4.31 4.59 1.67
N TYR A 91 -3.23 5.32 2.02
CA TYR A 91 -2.64 5.29 3.35
C TYR A 91 -3.66 5.69 4.42
N ALA A 92 -4.33 6.85 4.25
CA ALA A 92 -5.27 7.35 5.25
C ALA A 92 -6.47 6.41 5.44
N ASP A 93 -7.00 5.86 4.34
CA ASP A 93 -8.09 4.90 4.36
C ASP A 93 -7.70 3.63 5.13
N PHE A 94 -6.53 3.03 4.83
CA PHE A 94 -6.08 1.82 5.53
C PHE A 94 -5.69 2.09 6.99
N ARG A 95 -5.02 3.21 7.27
CA ARG A 95 -4.70 3.63 8.65
C ARG A 95 -5.96 3.71 9.51
N LYS A 96 -7.03 4.29 8.97
CA LYS A 96 -8.31 4.45 9.67
C LYS A 96 -8.93 3.09 10.02
N ILE A 97 -8.79 2.09 9.15
CA ILE A 97 -9.22 0.72 9.42
C ILE A 97 -8.49 0.17 10.65
N VAL A 98 -7.15 0.19 10.63
CA VAL A 98 -6.35 -0.36 11.74
C VAL A 98 -6.58 0.41 13.05
N GLN A 99 -6.75 1.74 12.96
CA GLN A 99 -7.07 2.56 14.14
C GLN A 99 -8.42 2.18 14.77
N SER A 100 -9.42 1.88 13.93
CA SER A 100 -10.78 1.55 14.37
C SER A 100 -10.94 0.09 14.80
N ALA A 101 -10.04 -0.79 14.37
CA ALA A 101 -10.03 -2.20 14.74
C ALA A 101 -9.77 -2.41 16.24
N SER A 102 -10.41 -3.41 16.84
CA SER A 102 -10.02 -3.92 18.14
C SER A 102 -8.75 -4.78 18.05
N ASP A 103 -8.06 -4.99 19.18
CA ASP A 103 -6.91 -5.89 19.20
C ASP A 103 -7.29 -7.33 18.83
N GLU A 104 -8.52 -7.77 19.18
CA GLU A 104 -9.03 -9.08 18.79
C GLU A 104 -9.23 -9.18 17.27
N ASP A 105 -9.74 -8.14 16.62
CA ASP A 105 -9.92 -8.13 15.17
C ASP A 105 -8.59 -8.28 14.43
N LEU A 106 -7.54 -7.60 14.92
CA LEU A 106 -6.19 -7.65 14.32
C LEU A 106 -5.51 -9.01 14.48
N LEU A 107 -5.99 -9.86 15.39
CA LEU A 107 -5.48 -11.22 15.60
C LEU A 107 -6.27 -12.29 14.82
N LYS A 108 -7.36 -11.91 14.14
CA LYS A 108 -8.13 -12.83 13.32
C LYS A 108 -7.32 -13.27 12.11
N LYS A 109 -7.53 -14.53 11.70
CA LYS A 109 -6.97 -15.05 10.46
C LYS A 109 -7.68 -14.42 9.28
N THR A 110 -6.92 -14.06 8.26
CA THR A 110 -7.44 -13.55 6.98
C THR A 110 -7.25 -14.60 5.90
N HIS A 111 -8.12 -14.60 4.88
CA HIS A 111 -7.84 -15.36 3.67
C HIS A 111 -6.81 -14.59 2.85
N PHE A 112 -5.65 -15.20 2.63
CA PHE A 112 -4.63 -14.66 1.74
C PHE A 112 -4.11 -15.77 0.85
N PHE A 113 -3.72 -15.43 -0.37
CA PHE A 113 -3.19 -16.40 -1.31
C PHE A 113 -1.84 -16.91 -0.81
N THR A 114 -1.67 -18.23 -0.83
CA THR A 114 -0.41 -18.89 -0.50
C THR A 114 0.10 -19.64 -1.73
N ALA A 115 1.38 -19.98 -1.75
CA ALA A 115 1.91 -20.89 -2.76
C ALA A 115 1.11 -22.21 -2.78
N PRO A 116 1.01 -22.89 -3.94
CA PRO A 116 0.41 -24.22 -4.02
C PRO A 116 1.08 -25.14 -3.01
N LYS A 117 0.27 -25.97 -2.33
CA LYS A 117 0.84 -27.04 -1.51
C LYS A 117 1.52 -28.03 -2.46
N THR A 118 2.83 -28.19 -2.31
CA THR A 118 3.62 -29.23 -2.97
C THR A 118 3.21 -30.61 -2.49
#